data_AF-A0A7S1AKH7-F1
#
_entry.id   AF-A0A7S1AKH7-F1
#
_cell.length_a   1.000
_cell.length_b   1.000
_cell.length_c   1.000
_cell.angle_alpha   90.00
_cell.angle_beta   90.00
_cell.angle_gamma   90.00
#
_symmetry.space_group_name_H-M   'P 1'
#
loop_
_entity.id
_entity.type
_entity.pdbx_description
1 polymer ?
#
loop_
_entity_poly.entity_id
_entity_poly.type
_entity_poly.pdbx_seq_one_letter_code
_entity_poly.pdbx_strand_id
1 'polypeptide(L)'
;KADIEKLFDGTTGESSSSIASGLQAGSFDVVISNGAFCLAPDKKRAFASVYKALKPGGRMAICTTTIKSELQKDTHWPICMRMFEQLDSLKPMCDSFGFKN
;
A
#
# COMPACT_ATOMS: atom_id res chain seq x y z
N LYS A 1 9.65 22.47 13.25
CA LYS A 1 8.27 21.94 13.32
C LYS A 1 7.78 21.91 11.88
N ALA A 2 7.64 20.74 11.26
CA ALA A 2 7.37 20.67 9.82
C ALA A 2 5.88 20.95 9.57
N ASP A 3 5.61 22.00 8.80
CA ASP A 3 4.27 22.45 8.42
C ASP A 3 3.62 21.47 7.44
N ILE A 4 2.47 20.94 7.82
CA ILE A 4 1.69 19.90 7.11
C ILE A 4 1.24 20.36 5.71
N GLU A 5 1.17 21.67 5.46
CA GLU A 5 0.70 22.22 4.18
C GLU A 5 1.70 22.08 3.03
N LYS A 6 2.99 21.81 3.30
CA LYS A 6 4.01 21.63 2.24
C LYS A 6 4.16 20.20 1.72
N LEU A 7 3.37 19.25 2.22
CA LEU A 7 3.39 17.85 1.73
C LEU A 7 2.51 17.63 0.48
N PHE A 8 1.74 18.63 0.06
CA PHE A 8 0.90 18.61 -1.15
C PHE A 8 1.43 19.50 -2.28
N ASP A 9 2.75 19.66 -2.32
CA ASP A 9 3.47 20.29 -3.43
C ASP A 9 3.78 19.21 -4.50
N GLY A 10 3.00 19.22 -5.58
CA GLY A 10 3.62 19.07 -6.91
C GLY A 10 3.79 17.68 -7.55
N THR A 11 3.16 16.60 -7.07
CA THR A 11 3.12 15.34 -7.85
C THR A 11 1.71 15.01 -8.33
N THR A 12 1.60 14.97 -9.67
CA THR A 12 0.49 14.52 -10.51
C THR A 12 -0.51 13.58 -9.80
N GLY A 13 -1.78 14.01 -9.73
CA GLY A 13 -2.88 13.13 -9.39
C GLY A 13 -3.09 12.09 -10.49
N GLU A 14 -2.36 10.98 -10.42
CA GLU A 14 -2.69 9.80 -11.21
C GLU A 14 -3.78 9.00 -10.50
N SER A 15 -4.88 8.76 -11.23
CA SER A 15 -5.93 7.81 -10.90
C SER A 15 -5.36 6.56 -10.22
N SER A 16 -5.98 6.15 -9.11
CA SER A 16 -5.63 4.99 -8.27
C SER A 16 -5.57 3.64 -9.00
N SER A 17 -5.87 3.59 -10.29
CA SER A 17 -5.63 2.46 -11.19
C SER A 17 -4.18 2.33 -11.69
N SER A 18 -3.36 3.38 -11.58
CA SER A 18 -2.07 3.50 -12.30
C SER A 18 -0.81 3.15 -11.50
N ILE A 19 -0.93 2.81 -10.20
CA ILE A 19 0.21 2.46 -9.32
C ILE A 19 1.05 1.24 -9.79
N ALA A 20 0.67 0.57 -10.88
CA ALA A 20 1.38 -0.58 -11.42
C ALA A 20 2.43 -0.24 -12.51
N SER A 21 2.49 0.98 -13.08
CA SER A 21 3.44 1.23 -14.18
C SER A 21 4.20 2.57 -14.20
N GLY A 22 3.76 3.59 -13.45
CA GLY A 22 4.28 4.96 -13.61
C GLY A 22 5.38 5.42 -12.64
N LEU A 23 5.63 4.71 -11.52
CA LEU A 23 6.52 5.25 -10.50
C LEU A 23 8.00 5.08 -10.88
N GLN A 24 8.71 6.22 -10.97
CA GLN A 24 10.15 6.22 -11.15
C GLN A 24 10.84 5.55 -9.96
N ALA A 25 11.77 4.65 -10.25
CA ALA A 25 12.48 3.89 -9.23
C ALA A 25 13.40 4.79 -8.40
N GLY A 26 13.46 4.58 -7.08
CA GLY A 26 14.37 5.30 -6.20
C GLY A 26 14.16 6.82 -6.17
N SER A 27 12.95 7.30 -6.43
CA SER A 27 12.66 8.74 -6.47
C SER A 27 12.10 9.28 -5.16
N PHE A 28 11.54 8.42 -4.31
CA PHE A 28 10.78 8.85 -3.14
C PHE A 28 11.48 8.48 -1.83
N ASP A 29 11.49 9.41 -0.87
CA ASP A 29 12.02 9.17 0.48
C ASP A 29 10.97 8.50 1.38
N VAL A 30 9.69 8.86 1.21
CA VAL A 30 8.57 8.36 2.00
C VAL A 30 7.38 8.09 1.11
N VAL A 31 6.71 6.95 1.32
CA VAL A 31 5.42 6.62 0.70
C VAL A 31 4.37 6.44 1.79
N ILE A 32 3.25 7.16 1.69
CA ILE A 32 2.13 7.07 2.63
C ILE A 32 0.89 6.66 1.86
N SER A 33 0.12 5.71 2.39
CA SER A 33 -1.20 5.37 1.85
C SER A 33 -2.22 5.23 2.96
N ASN A 34 -3.41 5.77 2.74
CA ASN A 34 -4.55 5.59 3.64
C ASN A 34 -5.76 5.08 2.83
N GLY A 35 -6.21 3.87 3.15
CA GLY A 35 -7.45 3.30 2.62
C GLY A 35 -7.40 2.81 1.17
N ALA A 36 -6.34 3.06 0.41
CA ALA A 36 -6.26 2.61 -0.99
C ALA A 36 -5.85 1.13 -1.13
N PHE A 37 -5.01 0.62 -0.23
CA PHE A 37 -4.48 -0.75 -0.31
C PHE A 37 -5.54 -1.85 -0.14
N CYS A 38 -6.68 -1.55 0.48
CA CYS A 38 -7.76 -2.52 0.64
C CYS A 38 -8.51 -2.81 -0.67
N LEU A 39 -8.38 -1.94 -1.67
CA LEU A 39 -8.96 -2.12 -3.00
C LEU A 39 -7.95 -2.68 -4.01
N ALA A 40 -6.68 -2.86 -3.62
CA ALA A 40 -5.65 -3.38 -4.50
C ALA A 40 -5.91 -4.88 -4.80
N PRO A 41 -6.10 -5.26 -6.07
CA PRO A 41 -6.39 -6.64 -6.44
C PRO A 41 -5.19 -7.57 -6.22
N ASP A 42 -3.99 -7.04 -6.38
CA ASP A 42 -2.74 -7.74 -6.11
C ASP A 42 -1.90 -6.88 -5.16
N LYS A 43 -1.94 -7.24 -3.88
CA LYS A 43 -1.19 -6.52 -2.84
C LYS A 43 0.31 -6.72 -3.00
N LYS A 44 0.76 -7.90 -3.43
CA LYS A 44 2.18 -8.17 -3.66
C LYS A 44 2.73 -7.24 -4.73
N ARG A 45 2.02 -7.08 -5.85
CA ARG A 45 2.41 -6.14 -6.89
C ARG A 45 2.40 -4.68 -6.38
N ALA A 46 1.40 -4.30 -5.59
CA ALA A 46 1.34 -2.96 -5.00
C ALA A 46 2.53 -2.67 -4.07
N PHE A 47 2.86 -3.59 -3.16
CA PHE A 47 4.04 -3.48 -2.29
C PHE A 47 5.35 -3.46 -3.09
N ALA A 48 5.46 -4.28 -4.15
CA ALA A 48 6.62 -4.28 -5.03
C ALA A 48 6.82 -2.92 -5.74
N SER A 49 5.74 -2.32 -6.26
CA SER A 49 5.79 -0.98 -6.84
C SER A 49 6.27 0.06 -5.84
N VAL A 50 5.75 0.02 -4.61
CA VAL A 50 6.17 0.96 -3.56
C VAL A 50 7.64 0.75 -3.19
N TYR A 51 8.07 -0.49 -2.99
CA TYR A 51 9.46 -0.81 -2.68
C TYR A 51 10.42 -0.29 -3.77
N LYS A 52 10.06 -0.49 -5.04
CA LYS A 52 10.84 0.01 -6.18
C LYS A 52 10.89 1.54 -6.23
N ALA A 53 9.80 2.22 -5.90
CA ALA A 53 9.72 3.67 -5.93
C ALA A 53 10.57 4.34 -4.83
N LEU A 54 10.78 3.65 -3.70
CA LEU A 54 11.57 4.15 -2.59
C LEU A 54 13.07 4.18 -2.89
N LYS A 55 13.73 5.24 -2.44
CA LYS A 55 15.19 5.33 -2.34
C LYS A 55 15.73 4.28 -1.35
N PRO A 56 17.02 3.91 -1.44
CA PRO A 56 17.68 3.17 -0.36
C PRO A 56 17.50 3.89 0.98
N GLY A 57 16.95 3.19 1.98
CA GLY A 57 16.63 3.76 3.30
C GLY A 57 15.30 4.54 3.37
N GLY A 58 14.54 4.59 2.28
CA GLY A 58 13.21 5.16 2.24
C GLY A 58 12.22 4.39 3.12
N ARG A 59 11.11 5.04 3.47
CA ARG A 59 10.13 4.52 4.43
C ARG A 59 8.73 4.46 3.85
N MET A 60 7.93 3.52 4.35
CA MET A 60 6.55 3.34 3.93
C MET A 60 5.63 3.34 5.16
N ALA A 61 4.50 4.02 5.07
CA ALA A 61 3.43 3.97 6.07
C ALA A 61 2.10 3.70 5.37
N ILE A 62 1.48 2.55 5.67
CA ILE A 62 0.20 2.16 5.07
C ILE A 62 -0.84 1.95 6.17
N CYS A 63 -1.97 2.62 6.01
CA CYS A 63 -3.19 2.38 6.76
C CYS A 63 -4.18 1.63 5.85
N THR A 64 -4.52 0.40 6.21
CA THR A 64 -5.46 -0.44 5.46
C THR A 64 -6.23 -1.36 6.39
N THR A 65 -7.41 -1.80 5.96
CA THR A 65 -8.24 -2.76 6.70
C THR A 65 -7.80 -4.19 6.40
N THR A 66 -7.72 -5.01 7.44
CA THR A 66 -7.34 -6.42 7.37
C THR A 66 -8.37 -7.30 8.04
N ILE A 67 -8.35 -8.59 7.72
CA ILE A 67 -9.13 -9.61 8.41
C ILE A 67 -8.18 -10.44 9.30
N LYS A 68 -8.69 -10.87 10.45
CA LYS A 68 -7.99 -11.80 11.37
C LYS A 68 -8.43 -13.26 11.17
N SER A 69 -9.54 -13.44 10.47
CA SER A 69 -10.18 -14.73 10.22
C SER A 69 -10.91 -14.65 8.90
N GLU A 70 -11.17 -15.80 8.27
CA GLU A 70 -11.95 -15.84 7.03
C GLU A 70 -13.34 -15.22 7.21
N LEU A 71 -13.80 -14.54 6.16
CA LEU A 71 -15.16 -14.03 6.09
C LEU A 71 -16.15 -15.20 5.92
N GLN A 72 -17.34 -15.08 6.53
CA GLN A 72 -18.37 -16.10 6.45
C GLN A 72 -18.83 -16.29 4.99
N LYS A 73 -18.87 -17.55 4.54
CA LYS A 73 -19.17 -17.92 3.15
C LYS A 73 -20.62 -17.66 2.75
N ASP A 74 -21.54 -17.75 3.72
CA ASP A 74 -22.99 -17.61 3.48
C ASP A 74 -23.50 -16.17 3.61
N THR A 75 -22.59 -15.19 3.73
CA THR A 75 -22.93 -13.76 3.83
C THR A 75 -22.54 -13.02 2.56
N HIS A 76 -23.41 -12.13 2.08
CA HIS A 76 -23.12 -11.25 0.94
C HIS A 76 -22.25 -10.07 1.39
N TRP A 77 -20.93 -10.25 1.36
CA TRP A 77 -19.98 -9.19 1.71
C TRP A 77 -19.75 -8.19 0.56
N PRO A 78 -19.67 -6.88 0.87
CA PRO A 78 -19.22 -5.88 -0.09
C PRO A 78 -17.89 -6.27 -0.74
N ILE A 79 -17.69 -5.86 -2.00
CA ILE A 79 -16.48 -6.20 -2.78
C ILE A 79 -15.21 -5.81 -2.00
N CYS A 80 -15.19 -4.63 -1.38
CA CYS A 80 -14.03 -4.17 -0.62
C CYS A 80 -13.63 -5.10 0.53
N MET A 81 -14.60 -5.72 1.22
CA MET A 81 -14.33 -6.64 2.32
C MET A 81 -13.75 -7.96 1.84
N ARG A 82 -14.21 -8.45 0.67
CA ARG A 82 -13.67 -9.66 0.03
C ARG A 82 -12.21 -9.52 -0.40
N MET A 83 -11.73 -8.28 -0.53
CA MET A 83 -10.35 -7.96 -0.93
C MET A 83 -9.41 -7.76 0.27
N PHE A 84 -9.92 -7.77 1.50
CA PHE A 84 -9.07 -7.60 2.67
C PHE A 84 -8.03 -8.72 2.78
N GLU A 85 -6.83 -8.34 3.17
CA GLU A 85 -5.74 -9.28 3.41
C GLU A 85 -5.83 -9.86 4.82
N GLN A 86 -5.31 -11.07 5.00
CA GLN A 86 -5.07 -11.61 6.33
C GLN A 86 -3.98 -10.80 7.02
N LEU A 87 -4.23 -10.37 8.27
CA LEU A 87 -3.25 -9.60 9.03
C LEU A 87 -1.91 -10.34 9.15
N ASP A 88 -1.95 -11.66 9.36
CA ASP A 88 -0.77 -12.49 9.56
C ASP A 88 0.05 -12.70 8.27
N SER A 89 -0.53 -12.47 7.09
CA SER A 89 0.18 -12.60 5.81
C SER A 89 0.97 -11.34 5.44
N LEU A 90 0.62 -10.19 6.02
CA LEU A 90 1.24 -8.90 5.67
C LEU A 90 2.70 -8.81 6.05
N LYS A 91 3.08 -9.26 7.26
CA LYS A 91 4.48 -9.19 7.70
C LYS A 91 5.39 -10.03 6.82
N PRO A 92 5.13 -11.34 6.57
CA PRO A 92 5.93 -12.13 5.64
C PRO A 92 5.98 -11.53 4.23
N MET A 93 4.88 -10.93 3.77
CA MET A 93 4.83 -10.26 2.46
C MET A 93 5.78 -9.06 2.41
N CYS A 94 5.76 -8.19 3.42
CA CYS A 94 6.66 -7.05 3.50
C CYS A 94 8.12 -7.48 3.64
N ASP A 95 8.40 -8.46 4.50
CA ASP A 95 9.74 -9.02 4.68
C ASP A 95 10.31 -9.59 3.37
N SER A 96 9.47 -10.23 2.54
CA SER A 96 9.88 -10.80 1.25
C SER A 96 10.40 -9.76 0.24
N PHE A 97 9.99 -8.49 0.38
CA PHE A 97 10.51 -7.39 -0.44
C PHE A 97 11.73 -6.70 0.19
N GLY A 98 12.05 -6.99 1.45
CA GLY A 98 13.15 -6.35 2.18
C GLY A 98 12.72 -5.15 3.03
N PHE A 99 11.41 -4.91 3.20
CA PHE A 99 10.95 -3.97 4.21
C PHE A 99 11.32 -4.47 5.60
N LYS A 100 11.72 -3.55 6.48
CA LYS A 100 12.08 -3.83 7.87
C LYS A 100 11.29 -2.87 8.76
N ASN A 101 10.73 -3.41 9.85
CA ASN A 101 10.11 -2.65 10.93
C ASN A 101 11.01 -2.78 12.16
#